data_AF-A0A820X8U1-F1
#
_entry.id   AF-A0A820X8U1-F1
#
_cell.length_a   1.000
_cell.length_b   1.000
_cell.length_c   1.000
_cell.angle_alpha   90.00
_cell.angle_beta   90.00
_cell.angle_gamma   90.00
#
_symmetry.space_group_name_H-M   'P 1'
#
loop_
_entity.id
_entity.type
_entity.pdbx_description
1 polymer ?
#
loop_
_entity_poly.entity_id
_entity_poly.type
_entity_poly.pdbx_seq_one_letter_code
_entity_poly.pdbx_strand_id
1 'polypeptide(L)'
;MTNQCRNGFALVRPPGHHAMENDMNGFCLFNNVVITAKTALEKYNSKRVLILDWDVHHGQGTQYAFYDTNKVLYISTHRYEYGHFWPNRVESDFDAIGEGDGKGFNVNIPLNKTGLKNADYLYIFFNIILPIAYE
;
A
#
# COMPACT_ATOMS: atom_id res chain seq x y z
N MET A 1 -9.49 -17.88 -0.70
CA MET A 1 -8.30 -18.74 -0.80
C MET A 1 -8.72 -20.20 -0.65
N THR A 2 -8.65 -20.97 -1.74
CA THR A 2 -9.22 -22.34 -1.87
C THR A 2 -8.16 -23.40 -2.18
N ASN A 3 -6.88 -23.03 -2.13
CA ASN A 3 -5.74 -23.89 -2.47
C ASN A 3 -5.74 -24.46 -3.90
N GLN A 4 -6.47 -23.83 -4.83
CA GLN A 4 -6.51 -24.23 -6.25
C GLN A 4 -5.28 -23.76 -7.03
N CYS A 5 -4.60 -22.71 -6.57
CA CYS A 5 -3.36 -22.21 -7.11
C CYS A 5 -2.45 -21.68 -5.99
N ARG A 6 -1.14 -21.66 -6.23
CA ARG A 6 -0.14 -21.13 -5.28
C ARG A 6 -0.14 -19.60 -5.25
N ASN A 7 -0.26 -18.96 -6.42
CA ASN A 7 -0.28 -17.51 -6.60
C ASN A 7 -1.05 -17.17 -7.89
N GLY A 8 -1.23 -15.88 -8.15
CA GLY A 8 -1.88 -15.39 -9.36
C GLY A 8 -1.52 -13.94 -9.65
N PHE A 9 -1.79 -13.51 -10.88
CA PHE A 9 -1.63 -12.14 -11.33
C PHE A 9 -2.87 -11.72 -12.10
N ALA A 10 -3.41 -10.53 -11.81
CA ALA A 10 -4.59 -10.01 -12.48
C ALA A 10 -4.23 -8.78 -13.34
N LEU A 11 -4.39 -8.90 -14.65
CA LEU A 11 -4.23 -7.79 -15.60
C LEU A 11 -5.55 -7.03 -15.72
N VAL A 12 -5.74 -6.02 -14.87
CA VAL A 12 -7.02 -5.31 -14.73
C VAL A 12 -6.91 -3.83 -15.07
N ARG A 13 -8.00 -3.29 -15.60
CA ARG A 13 -8.27 -1.84 -15.73
C ARG A 13 -9.76 -1.59 -15.46
N PRO A 14 -10.15 -0.46 -14.83
CA PRO A 14 -9.29 0.60 -14.27
C PRO A 14 -8.44 0.14 -13.06
N PRO A 15 -7.37 0.88 -12.70
CA PRO A 15 -6.62 0.64 -11.45
C PRO A 15 -7.47 0.96 -10.20
N GLY A 16 -6.92 0.77 -8.99
CA GLY A 16 -7.70 0.96 -7.77
C GLY A 16 -7.04 1.62 -6.56
N HIS A 17 -5.71 1.63 -6.39
CA HIS A 17 -5.08 2.03 -5.11
C HIS A 17 -5.33 3.49 -4.66
N HIS A 18 -5.76 4.38 -5.55
CA HIS A 18 -6.14 5.75 -5.22
C HIS A 18 -7.63 5.93 -4.89
N ALA A 19 -8.49 4.98 -5.28
CA ALA A 19 -9.93 5.11 -5.05
C ALA A 19 -10.20 5.12 -3.55
N MET A 20 -11.00 6.09 -3.12
CA MET A 20 -11.37 6.34 -1.73
C MET A 20 -12.79 5.81 -1.48
N GLU A 21 -13.26 5.89 -0.23
CA GLU A 21 -14.59 5.37 0.15
C GLU A 21 -15.71 5.98 -0.70
N ASN A 22 -15.67 7.30 -0.92
CA ASN A 22 -16.72 8.04 -1.60
C ASN A 22 -16.23 8.89 -2.78
N ASP A 23 -15.01 8.65 -3.28
CA ASP A 23 -14.40 9.46 -4.33
C ASP A 23 -13.56 8.65 -5.32
N MET A 24 -13.70 8.98 -6.60
CA MET A 24 -12.79 8.55 -7.66
C MET A 24 -11.51 9.38 -7.63
N ASN A 25 -10.35 8.77 -7.86
CA ASN A 25 -9.08 9.50 -7.86
C ASN A 25 -8.01 8.77 -8.69
N GLY A 26 -7.10 9.49 -9.35
CA GLY A 26 -5.94 8.87 -10.02
C GLY A 26 -6.28 7.72 -10.98
N PHE A 27 -7.29 7.90 -11.84
CA PHE A 27 -7.82 6.86 -12.75
C PHE A 27 -8.50 5.66 -12.06
N CYS A 28 -8.63 5.67 -10.74
CA CYS A 28 -9.23 4.61 -9.95
C CYS A 28 -10.70 4.93 -9.64
N LEU A 29 -11.58 3.96 -9.93
CA LEU A 29 -13.02 4.02 -9.61
C LEU A 29 -13.33 3.24 -8.33
N PHE A 30 -12.86 2.00 -8.24
CA PHE A 30 -13.00 1.16 -7.06
C PHE A 30 -11.63 0.68 -6.61
N ASN A 31 -11.41 0.59 -5.30
CA ASN A 31 -10.16 0.12 -4.75
C ASN A 31 -10.11 -1.41 -4.72
N ASN A 32 -9.68 -1.99 -5.84
CA ASN A 32 -9.54 -3.43 -6.05
C ASN A 32 -8.72 -4.13 -4.94
N VAL A 33 -7.64 -3.50 -4.47
CA VAL A 33 -6.77 -4.05 -3.43
C VAL A 33 -7.46 -4.03 -2.07
N VAL A 34 -8.12 -2.92 -1.70
CA VAL A 34 -8.89 -2.84 -0.45
C VAL A 34 -10.01 -3.87 -0.41
N ILE A 35 -10.77 -4.00 -1.50
CA ILE A 35 -11.85 -5.00 -1.60
C ILE A 35 -11.29 -6.42 -1.45
N THR A 36 -10.13 -6.69 -2.05
CA THR A 36 -9.47 -8.00 -1.96
C THR A 36 -9.02 -8.29 -0.52
N ALA A 37 -8.37 -7.34 0.15
CA ALA A 37 -7.92 -7.50 1.52
C ALA A 37 -9.09 -7.69 2.50
N LYS A 38 -10.16 -6.88 2.40
CA LYS A 38 -11.38 -7.07 3.20
C LYS A 38 -12.01 -8.44 2.94
N THR A 39 -12.10 -8.87 1.67
CA THR A 39 -12.59 -10.20 1.31
C THR A 39 -11.74 -11.32 1.94
N ALA A 40 -10.41 -11.16 1.96
CA ALA A 40 -9.51 -12.14 2.56
C ALA A 40 -9.73 -12.25 4.09
N LEU A 41 -9.94 -11.13 4.78
CA LEU A 41 -10.20 -11.09 6.22
C LEU A 41 -11.58 -11.66 6.55
N GLU A 42 -12.64 -11.20 5.87
CA GLU A 42 -14.03 -11.47 6.24
C GLU A 42 -14.52 -12.82 5.71
N LYS A 43 -14.30 -13.09 4.42
CA LYS A 43 -14.82 -14.30 3.77
C LYS A 43 -13.90 -15.51 3.94
N TYR A 44 -12.60 -15.26 3.98
CA TYR A 44 -11.59 -16.33 4.07
C TYR A 44 -10.92 -16.42 5.45
N ASN A 45 -11.38 -15.64 6.44
CA ASN A 45 -10.91 -15.69 7.84
C ASN A 45 -9.39 -15.50 7.99
N SER A 46 -8.76 -14.81 7.06
CA SER A 46 -7.34 -14.45 7.19
C SER A 46 -7.16 -13.57 8.42
N LYS A 47 -6.11 -13.80 9.20
CA LYS A 47 -5.86 -13.03 10.43
C LYS A 47 -5.07 -11.75 10.19
N ARG A 48 -4.19 -11.78 9.19
CA ARG A 48 -3.33 -10.67 8.79
C ARG A 48 -3.19 -10.65 7.27
N VAL A 49 -3.11 -9.46 6.70
CA VAL A 49 -2.85 -9.23 5.27
C VAL A 49 -1.72 -8.20 5.15
N LEU A 50 -0.75 -8.48 4.28
CA LEU A 50 0.25 -7.50 3.84
C LEU A 50 -0.14 -7.00 2.45
N ILE A 51 -0.22 -5.68 2.30
CA ILE A 51 -0.30 -4.99 1.01
C ILE A 51 1.04 -4.29 0.78
N LEU A 52 1.77 -4.74 -0.23
CA LEU A 52 2.95 -4.05 -0.72
C LEU A 52 2.61 -3.34 -2.03
N ASP A 53 2.61 -2.01 -1.99
CA ASP A 53 2.35 -1.14 -3.13
C ASP A 53 3.66 -0.56 -3.66
N TRP A 54 4.10 -1.09 -4.81
CA TRP A 54 5.31 -0.65 -5.49
C TRP A 54 5.05 0.31 -6.65
N ASP A 55 3.81 0.75 -6.85
CA ASP A 55 3.51 1.76 -7.87
C ASP A 55 4.31 3.04 -7.58
N VAL A 56 4.66 3.81 -8.61
CA VAL A 56 5.44 5.04 -8.42
C VAL A 56 4.66 6.12 -7.65
N HIS A 57 3.33 6.01 -7.56
CA HIS A 57 2.49 6.92 -6.78
C HIS A 57 2.04 6.28 -5.47
N HIS A 58 1.84 7.12 -4.45
CA HIS A 58 1.28 6.67 -3.18
C HIS A 58 -0.18 6.25 -3.34
N GLY A 59 -0.54 5.05 -2.88
CA GLY A 59 -1.91 4.55 -2.87
C GLY A 59 -2.70 5.06 -1.66
N GLN A 60 -2.94 6.37 -1.59
CA GLN A 60 -3.59 7.03 -0.45
C GLN A 60 -4.97 6.43 -0.12
N GLY A 61 -5.73 5.98 -1.13
CA GLY A 61 -7.01 5.33 -0.91
C GLY A 61 -6.88 4.02 -0.14
N THR A 62 -5.82 3.26 -0.41
CA THR A 62 -5.49 2.04 0.34
C THR A 62 -4.99 2.35 1.74
N GLN A 63 -4.14 3.38 1.91
CA GLN A 63 -3.71 3.85 3.23
C GLN A 63 -4.90 4.23 4.11
N TYR A 64 -5.81 5.09 3.64
CA TYR A 64 -6.96 5.53 4.43
C TYR A 64 -7.88 4.38 4.82
N ALA A 65 -8.06 3.40 3.93
CA ALA A 65 -8.98 2.29 4.17
C ALA A 65 -8.57 1.35 5.32
N PHE A 66 -7.30 1.41 5.76
CA PHE A 66 -6.74 0.54 6.80
C PHE A 66 -5.97 1.31 7.87
N TYR A 67 -6.10 2.63 7.92
CA TYR A 67 -5.25 3.50 8.74
C TYR A 67 -5.36 3.24 10.26
N ASP A 68 -6.51 2.71 10.70
CA ASP A 68 -6.86 2.48 12.10
C ASP A 68 -6.77 1.00 12.53
N THR A 69 -6.30 0.09 11.67
CA THR A 69 -6.30 -1.35 11.94
C THR A 69 -4.94 -2.04 11.90
N ASN A 70 -4.69 -2.96 12.84
CA ASN A 70 -3.53 -3.86 12.82
C ASN A 70 -3.73 -5.15 12.00
N LYS A 71 -4.89 -5.33 11.36
CA LYS A 71 -5.18 -6.53 10.55
C LYS A 71 -4.56 -6.46 9.16
N VAL A 72 -4.26 -5.26 8.69
CA VAL A 72 -3.67 -5.01 7.38
C VAL A 72 -2.45 -4.13 7.55
N LEU A 73 -1.30 -4.62 7.11
CA LEU A 73 -0.08 -3.84 6.99
C LEU A 73 -0.02 -3.28 5.56
N TYR A 74 -0.01 -1.95 5.43
CA TYR A 74 0.20 -1.26 4.16
C TYR A 74 1.64 -0.72 4.10
N ILE A 75 2.36 -1.11 3.05
CA ILE A 75 3.69 -0.58 2.76
C ILE A 75 3.68 0.00 1.34
N SER A 76 4.13 1.24 1.18
CA SER A 76 4.23 1.88 -0.13
C SER A 76 5.60 2.52 -0.35
N THR A 77 6.23 2.19 -1.48
CA THR A 77 7.34 2.97 -2.03
C THR A 77 6.82 3.87 -3.13
N HIS A 78 7.02 5.17 -3.07
CA HIS A 78 6.45 6.08 -4.06
C HIS A 78 7.32 7.31 -4.24
N ARG A 79 7.33 7.88 -5.45
CA ARG A 79 7.93 9.18 -5.72
C ARG A 79 7.17 10.22 -4.90
N TYR A 80 7.92 11.05 -4.20
CA TYR A 80 7.36 12.06 -3.30
C TYR A 80 7.92 13.45 -3.59
N GLU A 81 9.24 13.55 -3.78
CA GLU A 81 9.95 14.82 -4.00
C GLU A 81 9.50 15.91 -3.01
N TYR A 82 9.52 15.58 -1.71
CA TYR A 82 9.10 16.47 -0.62
C TYR A 82 7.65 16.98 -0.78
N GLY A 83 6.76 16.12 -1.27
CA GLY A 83 5.36 16.45 -1.53
C GLY A 83 5.12 17.18 -2.85
N HIS A 84 6.14 17.39 -3.70
CA HIS A 84 5.97 18.02 -5.00
C HIS A 84 5.47 17.06 -6.09
N PHE A 85 5.57 15.74 -5.89
CA PHE A 85 5.00 14.76 -6.81
C PHE A 85 3.56 14.41 -6.42
N TRP A 86 2.71 14.20 -7.44
CA TRP A 86 1.32 13.80 -7.24
C TRP A 86 1.25 12.48 -6.43
N PRO A 87 0.36 12.35 -5.42
CA PRO A 87 -0.84 13.17 -5.15
C PRO A 87 -0.64 14.40 -4.24
N ASN A 88 0.60 14.81 -3.95
CA ASN A 88 0.92 16.01 -3.18
C ASN A 88 0.30 16.03 -1.75
N ARG A 89 0.33 14.88 -1.08
CA ARG A 89 -0.26 14.67 0.25
C ARG A 89 0.83 14.65 1.31
N VAL A 90 0.64 15.39 2.40
CA VAL A 90 1.61 15.41 3.52
C VAL A 90 1.64 14.04 4.19
N GLU A 91 0.49 13.39 4.27
CA GLU A 91 0.31 12.04 4.82
C GLU A 91 0.89 10.92 3.94
N SER A 92 1.50 11.24 2.79
CA SER A 92 2.34 10.30 2.05
C SER A 92 3.78 10.28 2.57
N ASP A 93 4.18 11.18 3.47
CA ASP A 93 5.51 11.15 4.06
C ASP A 93 5.66 9.99 5.07
N PHE A 94 6.90 9.76 5.52
CA PHE A 94 7.28 8.61 6.35
C PHE A 94 6.68 8.64 7.78
N ASP A 95 6.18 9.78 8.24
CA ASP A 95 5.67 9.99 9.60
C ASP A 95 4.18 9.63 9.76
N ALA A 96 3.47 9.42 8.65
CA ALA A 96 2.12 8.87 8.64
C ALA A 96 2.14 7.36 8.89
N ILE A 97 2.16 6.97 10.18
CA ILE A 97 2.37 5.57 10.60
C ILE A 97 1.09 4.82 11.00
N GLY A 98 -0.09 5.35 10.66
CA GLY A 98 -1.37 4.81 11.13
C GLY A 98 -1.78 5.37 12.49
N GLU A 99 -2.99 5.04 12.93
CA GLU A 99 -3.59 5.54 14.15
C GLU A 99 -4.28 4.44 14.96
N GLY A 100 -4.59 4.73 16.23
CA GLY A 100 -5.26 3.78 17.12
C GLY A 100 -4.55 2.42 17.15
N ASP A 101 -5.30 1.36 16.91
CA ASP A 101 -4.78 -0.01 16.84
C ASP A 101 -3.90 -0.24 15.60
N GLY A 102 -4.07 0.55 14.53
CA GLY A 102 -3.27 0.50 13.30
C GLY A 102 -1.95 1.25 13.35
N LYS A 103 -1.60 1.88 14.47
CA LYS A 103 -0.31 2.55 14.62
C LYS A 103 0.85 1.55 14.45
N GLY A 104 1.73 1.82 13.50
CA GLY A 104 2.82 0.93 13.06
C GLY A 104 2.47 0.02 11.87
N PHE A 105 1.20 0.00 11.43
CA PHE A 105 0.73 -0.83 10.31
C PHE A 105 0.58 -0.05 8.99
N ASN A 106 1.01 1.21 8.96
CA ASN A 106 1.18 2.00 7.74
C ASN A 106 2.65 2.41 7.61
N VAL A 107 3.28 2.09 6.47
CA VAL A 107 4.70 2.36 6.23
C VAL A 107 4.86 3.02 4.87
N ASN A 108 5.13 4.33 4.90
CA ASN A 108 5.44 5.11 3.71
C ASN A 108 6.95 5.22 3.52
N ILE A 109 7.41 4.98 2.29
CA ILE A 109 8.81 5.07 1.88
C ILE A 109 8.90 6.12 0.75
N PRO A 110 8.91 7.41 1.10
CA PRO A 110 8.89 8.50 0.13
C PRO A 110 10.24 8.65 -0.58
N LEU A 111 10.21 8.60 -1.91
CA LEU A 111 11.38 8.72 -2.77
C LEU A 111 11.54 10.19 -3.19
N ASN A 112 12.49 10.88 -2.55
CA ASN A 112 12.72 12.32 -2.73
C ASN A 112 13.68 12.69 -3.87
N LYS A 113 14.05 11.72 -4.71
CA LYS A 113 14.80 11.93 -5.94
C LYS A 113 14.22 11.06 -7.04
N THR A 114 14.41 11.47 -8.29
CA THR A 114 14.12 10.64 -9.46
C THR A 114 15.35 9.83 -9.87
N GLY A 115 15.14 8.86 -10.77
CA GLY A 115 16.24 8.11 -11.36
C GLY A 115 16.78 6.97 -10.49
N LEU A 116 16.09 6.59 -9.42
CA LEU A 116 16.41 5.41 -8.62
C LEU A 116 16.50 4.16 -9.50
N LYS A 117 17.37 3.24 -9.11
CA LYS A 117 17.74 2.03 -9.83
C LYS A 117 17.51 0.81 -8.96
N ASN A 118 17.83 -0.35 -9.53
CA ASN A 118 17.67 -1.65 -8.86
C ASN A 118 18.32 -1.69 -7.47
N ALA A 119 19.50 -1.10 -7.30
CA ALA A 119 20.20 -1.10 -6.02
C ALA A 119 19.42 -0.34 -4.92
N ASP A 120 18.78 0.78 -5.26
CA ASP A 120 18.00 1.57 -4.30
C ASP A 120 16.78 0.78 -3.83
N TYR A 121 16.05 0.15 -4.75
CA TYR A 121 14.88 -0.68 -4.42
C TYR A 121 15.28 -1.95 -3.66
N LEU A 122 16.39 -2.61 -4.03
CA LEU A 122 16.90 -3.76 -3.27
C LEU A 122 17.29 -3.36 -1.84
N TYR A 123 17.92 -2.20 -1.67
CA TYR A 123 18.25 -1.68 -0.35
C TYR A 123 16.98 -1.46 0.49
N ILE A 124 15.95 -0.83 -0.09
CA ILE A 124 14.65 -0.64 0.56
C ILE A 124 14.02 -1.99 0.95
N PHE A 125 14.04 -2.97 0.04
CA PHE A 125 13.49 -4.29 0.30
C PHE A 125 14.20 -4.99 1.45
N PHE A 126 15.53 -5.06 1.42
CA PHE A 126 16.30 -5.82 2.41
C PHE A 126 16.37 -5.14 3.78
N ASN A 127 16.31 -3.81 3.84
CA ASN A 127 16.50 -3.09 5.10
C ASN A 127 15.20 -2.55 5.71
N ILE A 128 14.09 -2.52 4.96
CA ILE A 128 12.80 -2.00 5.45
C ILE A 128 11.70 -3.04 5.23
N ILE A 129 11.38 -3.36 3.97
CA ILE A 129 10.16 -4.14 3.65
C ILE A 129 10.23 -5.56 4.21
N LEU A 130 11.32 -6.30 3.95
CA LEU A 130 11.45 -7.69 4.36
C LEU A 130 11.57 -7.86 5.88
N PRO A 131 12.37 -7.06 6.61
CA PRO A 131 12.37 -7.11 8.08
C PRO A 131 10.97 -6.94 8.68
N ILE A 132 10.20 -5.95 8.22
CA ILE A 132 8.83 -5.71 8.71
C ILE A 132 7.89 -6.85 8.33
N ALA A 133 7.98 -7.36 7.09
CA ALA A 133 7.08 -8.40 6.60
C ALA A 133 7.26 -9.77 7.29
N TYR A 134 8.43 -10.04 7.88
CA TYR A 134 8.78 -11.32 8.50
C TYR A 134 8.68 -11.32 10.03
N GLU A 135 8.49 -10.16 10.66
CA GLU A 135 8.24 -10.03 12.11
C GLU A 135 6.87 -10.63 12.51
#